data_AF-A0A8T0JTL9-F1
#
_entry.id   AF-A0A8T0JTL9-F1
#
_cell.length_a   1.000
_cell.length_b   1.000
_cell.length_c   1.000
_cell.angle_alpha   90.00
_cell.angle_beta   90.00
_cell.angle_gamma   90.00
#
_symmetry.space_group_name_H-M   'P 1'
#
loop_
_entity.id
_entity.type
_entity.pdbx_description
1 polymer ?
#
loop_
_entity_poly.entity_id
_entity_poly.type
_entity_poly.pdbx_seq_one_letter_code
_entity_poly.pdbx_strand_id
1 'polypeptide(L)'
;MYPINAPRIFVFSYKENEIGSLVEYSGHLAAKNLKAFVQEHLPRFSKRTNLNNLDQFSTTAKLPSVLLLSTKKDTPVIWRVLSGLFHKHIVFSDAQMYKPVEALKTALEGTYAIIGDERCKSAHWLVVHRAIMAIKDVDGMLSSLDPEYYDILMK
;
A
#
# COMPACT_ATOMS: atom_id res chain seq x y z
N MET A 1 4.17 -23.52 48.81
CA MET A 1 3.58 -23.42 47.46
C MET A 1 4.21 -22.24 46.77
N TYR A 2 5.05 -22.46 45.75
CA TYR A 2 5.57 -21.37 44.91
C TYR A 2 4.41 -20.80 44.07
N PRO A 3 4.25 -19.47 43.94
CA PRO A 3 3.26 -18.94 43.02
C PRO A 3 3.70 -19.31 41.61
N ILE A 4 2.88 -20.11 40.91
CA ILE A 4 3.02 -20.30 39.47
C ILE A 4 2.62 -18.96 38.87
N ASN A 5 3.61 -18.13 38.54
CA ASN A 5 3.38 -16.89 37.83
C ASN A 5 2.66 -17.23 36.52
N ALA A 6 1.47 -16.67 36.31
CA ALA A 6 0.76 -16.81 35.04
C ALA A 6 1.65 -16.29 33.89
N PRO A 7 1.60 -16.93 32.71
CA PRO A 7 2.41 -16.50 31.57
C PRO A 7 2.06 -15.07 31.17
N ARG A 8 3.08 -14.20 31.11
CA ARG A 8 2.96 -12.79 30.70
C ARG A 8 3.40 -12.66 29.26
N ILE A 9 2.59 -12.00 28.43
CA ILE A 9 2.88 -11.78 27.01
C ILE A 9 3.17 -10.30 26.80
N PHE A 10 4.25 -10.01 26.10
CA PHE A 10 4.64 -8.66 25.73
C PHE A 10 4.76 -8.53 24.23
N VAL A 11 4.43 -7.36 23.70
CA VAL A 11 4.60 -7.01 22.29
C VAL A 11 5.42 -5.73 22.21
N PHE A 12 6.38 -5.71 21.30
CA PHE A 12 7.07 -4.48 20.93
C PHE A 12 6.17 -3.68 19.98
N SER A 13 5.57 -2.62 20.51
CA SER A 13 4.56 -1.79 19.88
C SER A 13 5.19 -0.63 19.13
N TYR A 14 4.66 -0.32 17.95
CA TYR A 14 4.94 0.93 17.22
C TYR A 14 3.68 1.78 17.04
N LYS A 15 2.67 1.57 17.89
CA LYS A 15 1.36 2.21 17.78
C LYS A 15 1.44 3.72 18.03
N GLU A 16 2.20 4.13 19.04
CA GLU A 16 2.21 5.52 19.52
C GLU A 16 3.30 6.35 18.85
N ASN A 17 4.49 5.77 18.61
CA ASN A 17 5.67 6.49 18.10
C ASN A 17 6.56 5.56 17.25
N GLU A 18 7.44 6.16 16.43
CA GLU A 18 8.42 5.42 15.61
C GLU A 18 9.55 4.75 16.42
N ILE A 19 9.70 5.11 17.69
CA ILE A 19 10.77 4.61 18.59
C ILE A 19 10.40 3.24 19.18
N GLY A 20 9.12 2.91 19.20
CA GLY A 20 8.56 1.69 19.76
C GLY A 20 8.57 1.61 21.29
N SER A 21 7.69 0.78 21.86
CA SER A 21 7.57 0.57 23.31
C SER A 21 7.16 -0.87 23.63
N LEU A 22 7.57 -1.39 24.79
CA LEU A 22 7.13 -2.71 25.23
C LEU A 22 5.77 -2.61 25.92
N VAL A 23 4.76 -3.32 25.42
CA VAL A 23 3.39 -3.31 25.95
C VAL A 23 3.00 -4.71 26.40
N GLU A 24 2.49 -4.83 27.61
CA GLU A 24 1.98 -6.09 28.16
C GLU A 24 0.54 -6.36 27.73
N TYR A 25 0.25 -7.60 27.37
CA TYR A 25 -1.11 -8.06 27.11
C TYR A 25 -1.81 -8.47 28.42
N SER A 26 -2.80 -7.70 28.84
CA SER A 26 -3.60 -7.95 30.05
C SER A 26 -4.96 -8.60 29.78
N GLY A 27 -5.25 -8.96 28.52
CA GLY A 27 -6.54 -9.54 28.13
C GLY A 27 -6.62 -11.06 28.33
N HIS A 28 -7.82 -11.61 28.08
CA HIS A 28 -8.04 -13.06 28.13
C HIS A 28 -7.23 -13.80 27.05
N LEU A 29 -6.50 -14.87 27.44
CA LEU A 29 -5.67 -15.72 26.57
C LEU A 29 -6.50 -16.56 25.58
N ALA A 30 -7.18 -15.88 24.66
CA ALA A 30 -7.83 -16.47 23.50
C ALA A 30 -7.09 -16.03 22.23
N ALA A 31 -6.86 -16.96 21.30
CA ALA A 31 -6.11 -16.70 20.07
C ALA A 31 -6.67 -15.51 19.26
N LYS A 32 -7.99 -15.33 19.24
CA LYS A 32 -8.67 -14.20 18.57
C LYS A 32 -8.28 -12.85 19.19
N ASN A 33 -8.28 -12.77 20.52
CA ASN A 33 -7.99 -11.54 21.25
C ASN A 33 -6.51 -11.18 21.15
N LEU A 34 -5.64 -12.20 21.28
CA LEU A 34 -4.20 -12.02 21.11
C LEU A 34 -3.85 -11.57 19.69
N LYS A 35 -4.48 -12.16 18.68
CA LYS A 35 -4.30 -11.74 17.28
C LYS A 35 -4.70 -10.28 17.07
N ALA A 36 -5.87 -9.87 17.58
CA ALA A 36 -6.32 -8.49 17.46
C ALA A 36 -5.35 -7.52 18.16
N PHE A 37 -4.90 -7.88 19.37
CA PHE A 37 -3.92 -7.11 20.13
C PHE A 37 -2.60 -6.95 19.36
N VAL A 38 -2.01 -8.04 18.86
CA VAL A 38 -0.76 -7.97 18.08
C VAL A 38 -0.96 -7.10 16.84
N GLN A 39 -2.07 -7.29 16.12
CA GLN A 39 -2.37 -6.50 14.92
C GLN A 39 -2.53 -5.01 15.20
N GLU A 40 -3.01 -4.61 16.37
CA GLU A 40 -3.16 -3.21 16.74
C GLU A 40 -1.81 -2.51 16.96
N HIS A 41 -0.83 -3.26 17.49
CA HIS A 41 0.49 -2.75 17.87
C HIS A 41 1.53 -2.82 16.72
N LEU A 42 1.14 -3.35 15.56
CA LEU A 42 1.98 -3.35 14.36
C LEU A 42 2.28 -1.92 13.87
N PRO A 43 3.46 -1.70 13.27
CA PRO A 43 3.86 -0.42 12.69
C PRO A 43 2.83 0.16 11.71
N ARG A 44 2.67 1.48 11.73
CA ARG A 44 1.86 2.24 10.76
C ARG A 44 2.72 3.26 10.02
N PHE A 45 3.89 2.82 9.56
CA PHE A 45 4.85 3.70 8.86
C PHE A 45 4.42 4.04 7.43
N SER A 46 3.47 3.30 6.87
CA SER A 46 2.89 3.63 5.56
C SER A 46 2.17 4.96 5.62
N LYS A 47 2.50 5.87 4.70
CA LYS A 47 1.80 7.16 4.56
C LYS A 47 0.56 7.01 3.69
N ARG A 48 -0.56 7.51 4.19
CA ARG A 48 -1.82 7.56 3.43
C ARG A 48 -1.75 8.70 2.41
N THR A 49 -1.92 8.40 1.13
CA THR A 49 -1.85 9.40 0.05
C THR A 49 -3.05 9.34 -0.87
N ASN A 50 -3.40 10.48 -1.47
CA ASN A 50 -4.42 10.57 -2.52
C ASN A 50 -3.78 10.40 -3.90
N LEU A 51 -4.52 9.80 -4.85
CA LEU A 51 -4.05 9.56 -6.23
C LEU A 51 -3.66 10.86 -6.96
N ASN A 52 -4.24 11.98 -6.57
CA ASN A 52 -3.99 13.29 -7.20
C ASN A 52 -2.54 13.80 -7.01
N ASN A 53 -1.76 13.18 -6.13
CA ASN A 53 -0.37 13.57 -5.84
C ASN A 53 0.63 12.48 -6.28
N LEU A 54 0.27 11.59 -7.20
CA LEU A 54 1.11 10.49 -7.68
C LEU A 54 2.45 10.98 -8.28
N ASP A 55 2.45 12.18 -8.84
CA ASP A 55 3.60 12.83 -9.48
C ASP A 55 4.72 13.11 -8.47
N GLN A 56 4.37 13.34 -7.20
CA GLN A 56 5.34 13.56 -6.12
C GLN A 56 6.11 12.30 -5.71
N PHE A 57 5.57 11.10 -6.00
CA PHE A 57 6.27 9.85 -5.69
C PHE A 57 7.53 9.64 -6.55
N SER A 58 7.63 10.32 -7.70
CA SER A 58 8.72 10.11 -8.65
C SER A 58 9.87 11.12 -8.53
N THR A 59 9.67 12.25 -7.83
CA THR A 59 10.54 13.43 -8.02
C THR A 59 11.23 13.93 -6.75
N THR A 60 10.84 13.48 -5.54
CA THR A 60 11.33 14.12 -4.29
C THR A 60 11.99 13.21 -3.26
N ALA A 61 12.04 11.89 -3.47
CA ALA A 61 12.44 10.96 -2.41
C ALA A 61 13.92 10.55 -2.48
N LYS A 62 14.65 10.75 -1.37
CA LYS A 62 16.04 10.29 -1.16
C LYS A 62 16.19 8.76 -1.06
N LEU A 63 15.07 8.06 -0.86
CA LEU A 63 14.98 6.61 -0.71
C LEU A 63 13.99 6.04 -1.74
N PRO A 64 14.16 4.78 -2.16
CA PRO A 64 13.15 4.08 -2.96
C PRO A 64 11.77 4.16 -2.29
N SER A 65 10.72 4.41 -3.08
CA SER A 65 9.35 4.48 -2.59
C SER A 65 8.47 3.40 -3.23
N VAL A 66 7.56 2.84 -2.43
CA VAL A 66 6.58 1.84 -2.87
C VAL A 66 5.19 2.33 -2.48
N LEU A 67 4.25 2.16 -3.40
CA LEU A 67 2.86 2.58 -3.24
C LEU A 67 1.95 1.37 -3.38
N LEU A 68 1.19 1.08 -2.32
CA LEU A 68 0.09 0.12 -2.37
C LEU A 68 -1.18 0.84 -2.79
N LEU A 69 -1.78 0.44 -3.91
CA LEU A 69 -3.17 0.81 -4.17
C LEU A 69 -4.08 -0.32 -3.73
N SER A 70 -5.14 0.03 -3.01
CA SER A 70 -6.03 -0.93 -2.37
C SER A 70 -7.44 -0.38 -2.32
N THR A 71 -8.45 -1.23 -2.46
CA THR A 71 -9.85 -0.84 -2.25
C THR A 71 -10.19 -0.67 -0.76
N LYS A 72 -9.32 -1.17 0.13
CA LYS A 72 -9.55 -1.15 1.57
C LYS A 72 -9.31 0.23 2.15
N LYS A 73 -10.20 0.62 3.07
CA LYS A 73 -10.06 1.82 3.89
C LYS A 73 -8.92 1.71 4.88
N ASP A 74 -8.49 0.52 5.31
CA ASP A 74 -7.38 0.38 6.25
C ASP A 74 -6.16 -0.23 5.58
N THR A 75 -4.98 0.23 6.01
CA THR A 75 -3.70 -0.29 5.56
C THR A 75 -3.60 -1.78 5.94
N PRO A 76 -3.44 -2.70 4.97
CA PRO A 76 -3.43 -4.13 5.25
C PRO A 76 -2.34 -4.52 6.24
N VAL A 77 -2.63 -5.53 7.08
CA VAL A 77 -1.69 -6.06 8.09
C VAL A 77 -0.33 -6.41 7.48
N ILE A 78 -0.32 -7.07 6.32
CA ILE A 78 0.93 -7.44 5.63
C ILE A 78 1.74 -6.21 5.22
N TRP A 79 1.09 -5.14 4.75
CA TRP A 79 1.74 -3.89 4.37
C TRP A 79 2.35 -3.19 5.57
N ARG A 80 1.65 -3.21 6.71
CA ARG A 80 2.14 -2.72 7.99
C ARG A 80 3.41 -3.45 8.45
N VAL A 81 3.42 -4.78 8.35
CA VAL A 81 4.60 -5.60 8.65
C VAL A 81 5.78 -5.26 7.73
N LEU A 82 5.56 -5.22 6.42
CA LEU A 82 6.60 -4.86 5.44
C LEU A 82 7.16 -3.46 5.69
N SER A 83 6.30 -2.49 5.97
CA SER A 83 6.74 -1.13 6.28
C SER A 83 7.63 -1.06 7.53
N GLY A 84 7.39 -1.93 8.51
CA GLY A 84 8.23 -2.09 9.70
C GLY A 84 9.58 -2.74 9.38
N LEU A 85 9.56 -3.84 8.61
CA LEU A 85 10.76 -4.59 8.25
C LEU A 85 11.77 -3.75 7.45
N PHE A 86 11.28 -2.87 6.58
CA PHE A 86 12.11 -2.01 5.72
C PHE A 86 12.13 -0.55 6.18
N HIS A 87 11.81 -0.30 7.44
CA HIS A 87 11.78 1.03 8.01
C HIS A 87 13.13 1.75 7.78
N LYS A 88 13.08 3.00 7.30
CA LYS A 88 14.24 3.84 6.89
C LYS A 88 15.03 3.37 5.67
N HIS A 89 14.65 2.27 5.04
CA HIS A 89 15.26 1.82 3.78
C HIS A 89 14.36 2.07 2.57
N ILE A 90 13.05 1.91 2.75
CA ILE A 90 12.05 2.11 1.72
C ILE A 90 10.91 2.96 2.30
N VAL A 91 10.42 3.92 1.51
CA VAL A 91 9.24 4.71 1.87
C VAL A 91 7.99 3.95 1.44
N PHE A 92 7.16 3.56 2.39
CA PHE A 92 5.88 2.91 2.13
C PHE A 92 4.76 3.95 2.13
N SER A 93 3.87 3.86 1.14
CA SER A 93 2.63 4.61 1.11
C SER A 93 1.47 3.74 0.66
N ASP A 94 0.25 4.11 1.04
CA ASP A 94 -0.97 3.46 0.58
C ASP A 94 -2.02 4.49 0.14
N ALA A 95 -2.72 4.16 -0.95
CA ALA A 95 -3.83 4.95 -1.46
C ALA A 95 -5.07 4.08 -1.65
N GLN A 96 -6.21 4.62 -1.24
CA GLN A 96 -7.49 3.94 -1.41
C GLN A 96 -8.03 4.20 -2.82
N MET A 97 -8.30 3.13 -3.57
CA MET A 97 -8.94 3.19 -4.88
C MET A 97 -10.34 2.60 -4.80
N TYR A 98 -11.36 3.37 -5.17
CA TYR A 98 -12.71 2.84 -5.23
C TYR A 98 -12.99 2.06 -6.53
N LYS A 99 -12.21 2.34 -7.57
CA LYS A 99 -12.50 2.00 -8.96
C LYS A 99 -11.19 1.87 -9.77
N PRO A 100 -10.49 0.72 -9.64
CA PRO A 100 -9.15 0.54 -10.22
C PRO A 100 -9.13 0.62 -11.75
N VAL A 101 -10.19 0.12 -12.38
CA VAL A 101 -10.36 0.14 -13.84
C VAL A 101 -10.56 1.57 -14.33
N GLU A 102 -11.37 2.38 -13.65
CA GLU A 102 -11.60 3.76 -14.05
C GLU A 102 -10.36 4.64 -13.84
N ALA A 103 -9.57 4.40 -12.80
CA ALA A 103 -8.30 5.08 -12.64
C ALA A 103 -7.28 4.72 -13.74
N LEU A 104 -7.27 3.45 -14.19
CA LEU A 104 -6.47 3.04 -15.34
C LEU A 104 -7.01 3.66 -16.64
N LYS A 105 -8.33 3.69 -16.85
CA LYS A 105 -8.95 4.37 -18.00
C LYS A 105 -8.59 5.85 -18.04
N THR A 106 -8.70 6.58 -16.93
CA THR A 106 -8.29 7.99 -16.85
C THR A 106 -6.79 8.18 -17.13
N ALA A 107 -5.92 7.27 -16.67
CA ALA A 107 -4.50 7.31 -17.01
C ALA A 107 -4.27 7.06 -18.52
N LEU A 108 -5.00 6.13 -19.13
CA LEU A 108 -4.92 5.83 -20.56
C LEU A 108 -5.50 6.96 -21.44
N GLU A 109 -6.61 7.57 -21.03
CA GLU A 109 -7.21 8.75 -21.69
C GLU A 109 -6.26 9.96 -21.65
N GLY A 110 -5.60 10.19 -20.53
CA GLY A 110 -4.54 11.19 -20.42
C GLY A 110 -3.33 10.91 -21.32
N THR A 111 -3.10 9.63 -21.64
CA THR A 111 -2.05 9.22 -22.58
C THR A 111 -2.44 9.64 -24.00
N TYR A 112 -3.67 9.34 -24.45
CA TYR A 112 -4.18 9.70 -25.78
C TYR A 112 -4.08 11.19 -26.11
N ALA A 113 -4.41 12.06 -25.16
CA ALA A 113 -4.34 13.51 -25.35
C ALA A 113 -2.92 14.02 -25.64
N ILE A 114 -1.89 13.22 -25.32
CA ILE A 114 -0.48 13.63 -25.31
C ILE A 114 0.37 12.83 -26.33
N ILE A 115 -0.18 11.82 -27.01
CA ILE A 115 0.53 10.99 -28.02
C ILE A 115 1.18 11.83 -29.15
N GLY A 116 0.81 13.11 -29.31
CA GLY A 116 1.45 14.07 -30.22
C GLY A 116 2.84 14.59 -29.79
N ASP A 117 3.27 14.50 -28.53
CA ASP A 117 4.61 14.93 -28.07
C ASP A 117 5.41 13.72 -27.51
N GLU A 118 6.48 13.34 -28.21
CA GLU A 118 7.31 12.18 -27.86
C GLU A 118 7.97 12.27 -26.49
N ARG A 119 8.19 13.49 -25.97
CA ARG A 119 8.85 13.71 -24.68
C ARG A 119 7.96 13.35 -23.48
N CYS A 120 6.65 13.29 -23.69
CA CYS A 120 5.67 13.01 -22.63
C CYS A 120 5.23 11.54 -22.58
N LYS A 121 5.61 10.71 -23.55
CA LYS A 121 5.23 9.29 -23.64
C LYS A 121 5.77 8.46 -22.46
N SER A 122 7.01 8.72 -22.04
CA SER A 122 7.70 7.94 -20.98
C SER A 122 7.17 8.22 -19.57
N ALA A 123 6.85 9.48 -19.26
CA ALA A 123 6.31 9.88 -17.96
C ALA A 123 4.88 9.34 -17.73
N HIS A 124 4.08 9.24 -18.79
CA HIS A 124 2.71 8.73 -18.71
C HIS A 124 2.66 7.20 -18.59
N TRP A 125 3.55 6.47 -19.29
CA TRP A 125 3.63 5.01 -19.16
C TRP A 125 4.04 4.58 -17.75
N LEU A 126 4.80 5.40 -17.02
CA LEU A 126 5.10 5.17 -15.61
C LEU A 126 3.84 5.19 -14.73
N VAL A 127 2.88 6.08 -15.03
CA VAL A 127 1.58 6.16 -14.34
C VAL A 127 0.73 4.92 -14.65
N VAL A 128 0.67 4.53 -15.93
CA VAL A 128 -0.04 3.31 -16.39
C VAL A 128 0.54 2.06 -15.72
N HIS A 129 1.87 1.89 -15.73
CA HIS A 129 2.55 0.77 -15.09
C HIS A 129 2.28 0.72 -13.57
N ARG A 130 2.26 1.87 -12.89
CA ARG A 130 1.92 1.95 -11.46
C ARG A 130 0.46 1.58 -11.19
N ALA A 131 -0.47 1.99 -12.06
CA ALA A 131 -1.88 1.62 -11.95
C ALA A 131 -2.07 0.10 -12.13
N ILE A 132 -1.40 -0.52 -13.11
CA ILE A 132 -1.45 -1.97 -13.35
C ILE A 132 -0.85 -2.74 -12.17
N MET A 133 0.34 -2.35 -11.67
CA MET A 133 1.00 -3.04 -10.56
C MET A 133 0.17 -3.07 -9.27
N ALA A 134 -0.78 -2.17 -9.13
CA ALA A 134 -1.60 -2.09 -7.94
C ALA A 134 -2.94 -2.83 -8.05
N ILE A 135 -3.21 -3.42 -9.21
CA ILE A 135 -4.41 -4.20 -9.46
C ILE A 135 -4.09 -5.66 -9.13
N LYS A 136 -4.82 -6.21 -8.15
CA LYS A 136 -4.57 -7.56 -7.61
C LYS A 136 -4.94 -8.67 -8.59
N ASP A 137 -5.93 -8.42 -9.44
CA ASP A 137 -6.42 -9.34 -10.46
C ASP A 137 -6.24 -8.68 -11.84
N VAL A 138 -5.03 -8.79 -12.37
CA VAL A 138 -4.66 -8.16 -13.64
C VAL A 138 -5.43 -8.79 -14.80
N ASP A 139 -5.65 -10.11 -14.77
CA ASP A 139 -6.38 -10.83 -15.83
C ASP A 139 -7.88 -10.49 -15.83
N GLY A 140 -8.50 -10.44 -14.65
CA GLY A 140 -9.87 -9.97 -14.48
C GLY A 140 -10.04 -8.49 -14.87
N MET A 141 -9.02 -7.68 -14.66
CA MET A 141 -9.01 -6.29 -15.12
C MET A 141 -8.88 -6.19 -16.65
N LEU A 142 -7.90 -6.87 -17.26
CA LEU A 142 -7.67 -6.86 -18.72
C LEU A 142 -8.92 -7.32 -19.49
N SER A 143 -9.63 -8.33 -18.96
CA SER A 143 -10.88 -8.81 -19.56
C SER A 143 -12.07 -7.85 -19.40
N SER A 144 -11.99 -6.87 -18.50
CA SER A 144 -13.01 -5.83 -18.27
C SER A 144 -12.72 -4.49 -18.95
N LEU A 145 -11.55 -4.35 -19.58
CA LEU A 145 -11.16 -3.15 -20.31
C LEU A 145 -11.83 -3.12 -21.69
N ASP A 146 -12.19 -1.91 -22.14
CA ASP A 146 -12.70 -1.76 -23.51
C ASP A 146 -11.57 -2.08 -24.50
N PRO A 147 -11.88 -2.71 -25.65
CA PRO A 147 -10.86 -3.15 -26.61
C PRO A 147 -9.89 -2.05 -27.06
N GLU A 148 -10.38 -0.81 -27.16
CA GLU A 148 -9.57 0.37 -27.50
C GLU A 148 -8.43 0.62 -26.50
N TYR A 149 -8.69 0.46 -25.21
CA TYR A 149 -7.67 0.62 -24.15
C TYR A 149 -6.69 -0.55 -24.10
N TYR A 150 -7.15 -1.74 -24.45
CA TYR A 150 -6.31 -2.93 -24.54
C TYR A 150 -5.27 -2.78 -25.67
N ASP A 151 -5.67 -2.25 -26.83
CA ASP A 151 -4.78 -2.03 -27.96
C ASP A 151 -3.68 -0.99 -27.68
N ILE A 152 -3.90 -0.04 -26.77
CA ILE A 152 -2.87 0.90 -26.30
C ILE A 152 -1.87 0.20 -25.38
N LEU A 153 -2.36 -0.67 -24.50
CA LEU A 153 -1.54 -1.36 -23.52
C LEU A 153 -0.59 -2.38 -24.16
N MET A 154 -1.00 -2.95 -25.30
CA MET A 154 -0.31 -4.06 -25.97
C MET A 154 0.52 -3.63 -27.20
N LYS A 155 0.62 -2.34 -27.48
CA LYS A 155 1.48 -1.76 -28.53
C LYS A 155 2.86 -1.40 -28.01
#